data_AF-A0A1E8VVS6-F1
#
_entry.id   AF-A0A1E8VVS6-F1
#
_cell.length_a   1.000
_cell.length_b   1.000
_cell.length_c   1.000
_cell.angle_alpha   90.00
_cell.angle_beta   90.00
_cell.angle_gamma   90.00
#
_symmetry.space_group_name_H-M   'P 1'
#
loop_
_entity.id
_entity.type
_entity.pdbx_description
1 polymer ?
#
loop_
_entity_poly.entity_id
_entity_poly.type
_entity_poly.pdbx_seq_one_letter_code
_entity_poly.pdbx_strand_id
1 'polypeptide(L)' 'MASVLIKDTTREERERIVRRGLSCGDATGCDSCSGCSMGVGSIDAMYQPYIDGKLELAEVNMLHAATSYTHG' A
#
# COMPACT_ATOMS: atom_id res chain seq x y z
N MET A 1 -2.06 10.80 -15.44
CA MET A 1 -2.01 9.94 -14.24
C MET A 1 -1.98 8.51 -14.74
N ALA A 2 -1.06 7.67 -14.25
CA ALA A 2 -1.10 6.24 -14.58
C ALA A 2 -2.35 5.62 -13.92
N SER A 3 -3.01 4.67 -14.61
CA SER A 3 -4.12 3.93 -14.01
C SER A 3 -3.59 3.06 -12.86
N VAL A 4 -4.41 2.90 -11.82
CA VAL A 4 -4.16 1.99 -10.69
C VAL A 4 -5.16 0.84 -10.67
N LEU A 5 -5.95 0.68 -11.72
CA LEU A 5 -6.94 -0.39 -11.81
C LEU A 5 -6.25 -1.68 -12.25
N ILE A 6 -6.66 -2.81 -11.68
CA ILE A 6 -6.08 -4.12 -12.02
C ILE A 6 -6.26 -4.43 -13.51
N LYS A 7 -7.39 -4.05 -14.10
CA LYS A 7 -7.67 -4.25 -15.53
C LYS A 7 -6.68 -3.52 -16.46
N ASP A 8 -6.09 -2.42 -15.99
CA ASP A 8 -5.23 -1.54 -16.78
C ASP A 8 -3.74 -1.70 -16.40
N THR A 9 -3.43 -2.60 -15.46
CA THR A 9 -2.08 -2.74 -14.90
C THR A 9 -1.64 -4.20 -14.82
N THR A 10 -0.37 -4.43 -15.14
CA THR A 10 0.28 -5.72 -14.92
C THR A 10 0.62 -5.90 -13.44
N ARG A 11 0.94 -7.13 -13.03
CA ARG A 11 1.44 -7.42 -11.68
C ARG A 11 2.65 -6.55 -11.33
N GLU A 12 3.62 -6.44 -12.24
CA GLU A 12 4.86 -5.68 -12.06
C GLU A 12 4.62 -4.17 -11.93
N GLU A 13 3.64 -3.63 -12.66
CA GLU A 13 3.20 -2.24 -12.51
C GLU A 13 2.56 -1.99 -11.14
N ARG A 14 1.73 -2.93 -10.66
CA ARG A 14 1.11 -2.83 -9.33
C ARG A 14 2.15 -2.90 -8.22
N GLU A 15 3.16 -3.76 -8.34
CA GLU A 15 4.30 -3.80 -7.42
C GLU A 15 5.06 -2.45 -7.41
N ARG A 16 5.28 -1.83 -8.57
CA ARG A 16 5.89 -0.49 -8.65
C ARG A 16 5.02 0.61 -8.05
N ILE A 17 3.70 0.56 -8.26
CA ILE A 17 2.73 1.50 -7.67
C ILE A 17 2.78 1.41 -6.14
N VAL A 18 2.74 0.19 -5.59
CA VAL A 18 2.83 -0.05 -4.15
C VAL A 18 4.18 0.42 -3.60
N ARG A 19 5.29 0.00 -4.20
CA ARG A 19 6.63 0.44 -3.79
C ARG A 19 6.79 1.95 -3.83
N ARG A 20 6.23 2.63 -4.83
CA ARG A 20 6.26 4.09 -4.91
C ARG A 20 5.36 4.77 -3.87
N GLY A 21 4.20 4.18 -3.55
CA GLY A 21 3.32 4.66 -2.49
C GLY A 21 3.91 4.47 -1.09
N LEU A 22 4.69 3.41 -0.89
CA LEU A 22 5.38 3.11 0.37
C LEU A 22 6.74 3.79 0.49
N SER A 23 7.37 4.11 -0.63
CA SER A 23 8.54 4.97 -0.67
C SER A 23 8.08 6.38 -0.32
N CYS A 24 8.03 6.69 0.98
CA CYS A 24 8.06 8.06 1.48
C CYS A 24 9.18 8.78 0.72
N GLY A 25 8.80 9.80 -0.05
CA GLY A 25 9.57 10.36 -1.15
C GLY A 25 11.04 10.63 -0.81
N ASP A 26 11.86 10.49 -1.84
CA ASP A 26 13.31 10.66 -1.95
C ASP A 26 13.90 12.02 -1.48
N ALA A 27 13.27 12.75 -0.55
CA ALA A 27 13.81 14.05 -0.13
C ALA A 27 13.55 14.51 1.30
N THR A 28 12.75 13.86 2.15
CA THR A 28 12.54 14.38 3.51
C THR A 28 12.05 13.33 4.52
N GLY A 29 13.00 12.81 5.30
CA GLY A 29 12.80 12.50 6.73
C GLY A 29 11.84 11.35 7.09
N CYS A 30 12.31 10.11 6.97
CA CYS A 30 11.75 8.96 7.69
C CYS A 30 12.14 8.95 9.20
N ASP A 31 13.01 9.85 9.66
CA ASP A 31 13.47 9.91 11.06
C ASP A 31 12.46 10.52 12.06
N SER A 32 11.31 11.01 11.61
CA SER A 32 10.28 11.58 12.50
C SER A 32 8.89 10.98 12.34
N CYS A 33 8.73 9.94 11.50
CA CYS A 33 7.50 9.17 11.48
C CYS A 33 7.72 7.90 12.32
N SER A 34 7.41 7.98 13.62
CA SER A 34 7.47 6.86 14.59
C SER A 34 6.64 5.63 14.21
N GLY A 35 6.01 5.61 13.02
CA GLY A 35 5.21 4.51 12.48
C GLY A 35 5.89 3.70 11.37
N CYS A 36 7.01 4.13 10.77
CA CYS A 36 7.62 3.42 9.62
C CYS A 36 8.84 2.55 9.97
N SER A 37 9.52 2.79 11.10
CA SER A 37 10.76 2.08 11.48
C SER A 37 10.57 1.02 12.58
N MET A 38 9.37 0.87 13.13
CA MET A 38 9.08 -0.07 14.23
C MET A 38 8.15 -1.18 13.76
N GLY A 39 8.67 -2.14 12.99
CA GLY A 39 8.13 -3.51 12.96
C GLY A 39 6.64 -3.70 12.64
N VAL A 40 6.00 -2.77 11.92
CA VAL A 40 4.63 -3.00 11.43
C VAL A 40 4.74 -4.02 10.31
N GLY A 41 4.43 -5.28 10.64
CA GLY A 41 4.44 -6.40 9.71
C GLY A 41 3.85 -6.01 8.37
N SER A 42 4.73 -5.90 7.38
CA SER A 42 4.45 -5.86 5.95
C SER A 42 3.23 -5.03 5.55
N ILE A 43 3.35 -3.70 5.53
CA ILE A 43 2.43 -2.90 4.71
C ILE A 43 2.44 -3.44 3.25
N ASP A 44 3.56 -3.99 2.78
CA ASP A 44 3.63 -4.79 1.54
C ASP A 44 2.68 -6.00 1.50
N ALA A 45 2.41 -6.66 2.63
CA ALA A 45 1.47 -7.78 2.73
C ALA A 45 0.02 -7.32 2.64
N MET A 46 -0.30 -6.13 3.16
CA MET A 46 -1.62 -5.53 3.01
C MET A 46 -1.98 -5.36 1.52
N TYR A 47 -1.02 -4.96 0.68
CA TYR A 47 -1.25 -4.75 -0.74
C TYR A 47 -1.06 -6.00 -1.62
N GLN A 48 -0.73 -7.17 -1.06
CA GLN A 48 -0.62 -8.43 -1.83
C GLN A 48 -1.90 -8.78 -2.61
N PRO A 49 -3.13 -8.62 -2.07
CA PRO A 49 -4.35 -8.88 -2.85
C PRO A 49 -4.47 -7.99 -4.08
N TYR A 50 -4.00 -6.75 -4.00
CA TYR A 50 -3.94 -5.84 -5.13
C TYR A 50 -2.87 -6.25 -6.14
N ILE A 51 -1.67 -6.64 -5.69
CA ILE A 51 -0.59 -7.14 -6.56
C ILE A 51 -1.00 -8.42 -7.28
N ASP A 52 -1.70 -9.32 -6.59
CA ASP A 52 -2.21 -10.58 -7.14
C ASP A 52 -3.39 -10.38 -8.11
N GLY A 53 -4.11 -9.26 -8.01
CA GLY A 53 -5.29 -8.98 -8.85
C GLY A 53 -6.57 -9.56 -8.31
N LYS A 54 -6.62 -9.79 -7.00
CA LYS A 54 -7.78 -10.31 -6.29
C LYS A 54 -8.71 -9.19 -5.81
N LEU A 55 -8.17 -8.02 -5.47
CA LEU A 55 -8.92 -6.86 -4.96
C LEU A 55 -8.34 -5.55 -5.50
N GLU A 56 -9.19 -4.60 -5.83
CA GLU A 56 -8.75 -3.27 -6.24
C GLU A 56 -8.06 -2.53 -5.09
N LEU A 57 -7.17 -1.59 -5.42
CA LEU A 57 -6.43 -0.81 -4.43
C LEU A 57 -7.37 -0.09 -3.43
N ALA A 58 -8.51 0.39 -3.91
CA ALA A 58 -9.53 1.03 -3.10
C ALA A 58 -10.18 0.05 -2.10
N GLU A 59 -10.42 -1.20 -2.51
CA GLU A 59 -11.01 -2.23 -1.64
C GLU A 59 -10.04 -2.63 -0.53
N VAL A 60 -8.76 -2.80 -0.87
CA VAL A 60 -7.68 -3.07 0.11
C VAL A 60 -7.60 -1.94 1.15
N ASN A 61 -7.63 -0.69 0.70
CA ASN A 61 -7.61 0.47 1.59
C ASN A 61 -8.84 0.53 2.50
N MET A 62 -10.03 0.26 1.97
CA MET A 62 -11.26 0.25 2.77
C MET A 62 -11.26 -0.87 3.82
N LEU A 63 -10.77 -2.07 3.49
CA LEU A 63 -10.69 -3.19 4.44
C LEU A 63 -9.75 -2.87 5.60
N HIS A 64 -8.60 -2.27 5.30
CA HIS A 64 -7.66 -1.88 6.34
C HIS A 64 -8.19 -0.73 7.19
N ALA A 65 -8.80 0.28 6.57
CA ALA A 65 -9.47 1.35 7.31
C ALA A 65 -10.58 0.78 8.20
N ALA A 66 -11.45 -0.10 7.70
CA ALA A 66 -12.48 -0.72 8.53
C ALA A 66 -11.89 -1.49 9.72
N THR A 67 -10.78 -2.20 9.52
CA THR A 67 -10.11 -2.98 10.57
C THR A 67 -9.48 -2.07 11.63
N SER A 68 -8.79 -1.00 11.22
CA SER A 68 -8.12 -0.08 12.16
C SER A 68 -9.10 0.70 13.04
N TYR A 69 -10.31 0.98 12.56
CA TYR A 69 -11.35 1.62 13.37
C TYR A 69 -11.96 0.71 14.45
N THR A 70 -11.86 -0.62 14.31
CA THR A 70 -12.40 -1.55 15.31
C THR A 70 -11.48 -1.80 16.51
N HIS A 71 -10.21 -1.40 16.41
CA HIS A 71 -9.20 -1.56 17.48
C HIS A 71 -8.80 -0.21 18.12
N GLY A 72 -9.61 0.83 17.90
CA GLY A 72 -9.48 2.14 18.57
C GLY A 72 -10.23 2.21 19.89
#